data_AF-A0A4Y1ZIT4-F1
#
_entry.id   AF-A0A4Y1ZIT4-F1
#
_cell.length_a   1.000
_cell.length_b   1.000
_cell.length_c   1.000
_cell.angle_alpha   90.00
_cell.angle_beta   90.00
_cell.angle_gamma   90.00
#
_symmetry.space_group_name_H-M   'P 1'
#
loop_
_entity.id
_entity.type
_entity.pdbx_description
1 polymer ?
#
loop_
_entity_poly.entity_id
_entity_poly.type
_entity_poly.pdbx_seq_one_letter_code
_entity_poly.pdbx_strand_id
1 'polypeptide(L)'
;MRERGNVIHLDVEAGISDRLIAKLFDRLSVSQENVYRVNGPIDLTFLSKLVGKIDAPGDMVYSANRPFIQYELLEHSIFDAMRAGDIFLHHPYESFDPVIELIRQASRDPQVLAIKMTLYRVSGHSPIIRYLEKAAENGKQVTVLVELKARFDEENNINWAQKLEKRDAMLFTDLLG
;
A
#
# COMPACT_ATOMS: atom_id res chain seq x y z
N MET A 1 -24.46 0.47 -9.35
CA MET A 1 -24.81 -0.85 -8.75
C MET A 1 -23.82 -1.85 -9.33
N ARG A 2 -22.79 -2.23 -8.57
CA ARG A 2 -21.83 -3.27 -9.03
C ARG A 2 -22.62 -4.57 -9.15
N GLU A 3 -22.68 -5.18 -10.33
CA GLU A 3 -23.05 -6.59 -10.44
C GLU A 3 -22.13 -7.35 -9.49
N ARG A 4 -22.70 -8.06 -8.51
CA ARG A 4 -21.92 -8.95 -7.64
C ARG A 4 -21.28 -9.97 -8.57
N GLY A 5 -19.96 -9.94 -8.69
CA GLY A 5 -19.23 -10.84 -9.58
C GLY A 5 -19.61 -12.30 -9.33
N ASN A 6 -19.85 -13.04 -10.41
CA ASN A 6 -20.15 -14.46 -10.34
C ASN A 6 -19.00 -15.19 -9.63
N VAL A 7 -19.34 -16.14 -8.76
CA VAL A 7 -18.34 -16.97 -8.08
C VAL A 7 -17.69 -17.88 -9.13
N ILE A 8 -16.41 -17.60 -9.41
CA ILE A 8 -15.60 -18.37 -10.37
C ILE A 8 -14.85 -19.53 -9.70
N HIS A 9 -14.75 -19.53 -8.37
CA HIS A 9 -14.01 -20.53 -7.60
C HIS A 9 -14.53 -20.58 -6.16
N LEU A 10 -14.80 -21.77 -5.64
CA LEU A 10 -15.20 -22.02 -4.27
C LEU A 10 -14.44 -23.22 -3.70
N ASP A 11 -13.51 -22.95 -2.79
CA ASP A 11 -12.87 -23.99 -1.99
C ASP A 11 -13.74 -24.35 -0.79
N VAL A 12 -13.94 -25.64 -0.57
CA VAL A 12 -14.63 -26.18 0.60
C VAL A 12 -13.78 -27.28 1.24
N GLU A 13 -13.90 -27.43 2.56
CA GLU A 13 -13.26 -28.53 3.27
C GLU A 13 -13.76 -29.89 2.73
N ALA A 14 -12.87 -30.87 2.55
CA ALA A 14 -13.22 -32.17 1.99
C ALA A 14 -14.33 -32.91 2.79
N GLY A 15 -14.38 -32.70 4.10
CA GLY A 15 -15.37 -33.30 5.02
C GLY A 15 -16.71 -32.57 5.09
N ILE A 16 -16.91 -31.49 4.33
CA ILE A 16 -18.15 -30.72 4.35
C ILE A 16 -19.36 -31.59 3.94
N SER A 17 -20.49 -31.45 4.65
CA SER A 17 -21.70 -32.20 4.32
C SER A 17 -22.33 -31.75 2.99
N ASP A 18 -22.83 -32.68 2.19
CA ASP A 18 -23.48 -32.37 0.90
C ASP A 18 -24.68 -31.42 1.05
N ARG A 19 -25.39 -31.48 2.20
CA ARG A 19 -26.47 -30.53 2.52
C ARG A 19 -25.97 -29.08 2.62
N LEU A 20 -24.78 -28.87 3.18
CA LEU A 20 -24.20 -27.54 3.31
C LEU A 20 -23.67 -27.04 1.96
N ILE A 21 -23.04 -27.92 1.18
CA ILE A 21 -22.63 -27.62 -0.20
C ILE A 21 -23.84 -27.21 -1.05
N ALA A 22 -24.94 -27.95 -0.99
CA ALA A 22 -26.19 -27.62 -1.71
C ALA A 22 -26.75 -26.23 -1.33
N LYS A 23 -26.64 -25.85 -0.05
CA LYS A 23 -27.03 -24.49 0.39
C LYS A 23 -26.09 -23.41 -0.16
N LEU A 24 -24.78 -23.68 -0.23
CA LEU A 24 -23.80 -22.76 -0.80
C LEU A 24 -24.01 -22.59 -2.31
N PHE A 25 -24.32 -23.68 -3.02
CA PHE A 25 -24.72 -23.67 -4.44
C PHE A 25 -25.87 -22.69 -4.71
N ASP A 26 -26.96 -22.85 -3.97
CA ASP A 26 -28.17 -22.03 -4.13
C ASP A 26 -27.91 -20.55 -3.78
N ARG A 27 -27.21 -20.29 -2.67
CA ARG A 27 -26.95 -18.93 -2.17
C ARG A 27 -25.94 -18.14 -2.98
N LEU A 28 -24.92 -18.81 -3.52
CA LEU A 28 -23.81 -18.18 -4.21
C LEU A 28 -23.94 -18.25 -5.74
N SER A 29 -24.94 -18.98 -6.24
CA SER A 29 -25.17 -19.20 -7.67
C SER A 29 -23.91 -19.71 -8.39
N VAL A 30 -23.14 -20.57 -7.72
CA VAL A 30 -21.88 -21.14 -8.23
C VAL A 30 -22.17 -22.43 -9.00
N SER A 31 -21.44 -22.71 -10.08
CA SER A 31 -21.55 -23.99 -10.80
C SER A 31 -20.74 -25.09 -10.11
N GLN A 32 -21.16 -26.36 -10.25
CA GLN A 32 -20.48 -27.50 -9.61
C GLN A 32 -19.01 -27.63 -10.03
N GLU A 33 -18.70 -27.28 -11.28
CA GLU A 33 -17.35 -27.24 -11.85
C GLU A 33 -16.41 -26.23 -11.16
N ASN A 34 -16.97 -25.24 -10.46
CA ASN A 34 -16.19 -24.22 -9.74
C ASN A 34 -16.01 -24.57 -8.25
N VAL A 35 -16.43 -25.76 -7.81
CA VAL A 35 -16.31 -26.20 -6.41
C VAL A 35 -15.19 -27.22 -6.24
N TYR A 36 -14.23 -26.87 -5.39
CA TYR A 36 -13.04 -27.66 -5.13
C TYR A 36 -13.03 -28.12 -3.68
N ARG A 37 -12.92 -29.43 -3.47
CA ARG A 37 -12.79 -30.03 -2.13
C ARG A 37 -11.32 -30.07 -1.74
N VAL A 38 -10.96 -29.38 -0.67
CA VAL A 38 -9.60 -29.28 -0.15
C VAL A 38 -9.45 -30.19 1.06
N ASN A 39 -8.51 -31.13 1.00
CA ASN A 39 -8.13 -31.98 2.13
C ASN A 39 -7.05 -31.29 2.96
N GLY A 40 -7.45 -30.30 3.78
CA GLY A 40 -6.55 -29.49 4.59
C GLY A 40 -7.07 -28.06 4.79
N PRO A 41 -6.24 -27.15 5.32
CA PRO A 41 -6.61 -25.74 5.46
C PRO A 41 -6.85 -25.10 4.09
N ILE A 42 -7.97 -24.40 3.96
CA ILE A 42 -8.39 -23.74 2.71
C ILE A 42 -7.46 -22.55 2.38
N ASP A 43 -7.17 -21.72 3.38
CA ASP A 43 -6.32 -20.55 3.23
C ASP A 43 -4.98 -20.82 3.91
N LEU A 44 -3.90 -20.91 3.14
CA LEU A 44 -2.54 -21.13 3.62
C LEU A 44 -1.80 -19.83 4.03
N THR A 45 -2.43 -18.65 3.95
CA THR A 45 -1.81 -17.37 4.37
C THR A 45 -1.41 -17.36 5.85
N PHE A 46 -1.98 -18.26 6.67
CA PHE A 46 -1.54 -18.44 8.06
C PHE A 46 -0.10 -18.91 8.17
N LEU A 47 0.44 -19.63 7.17
CA LEU A 47 1.83 -20.11 7.18
C LEU A 47 2.81 -18.94 7.24
N SER A 48 2.55 -17.85 6.51
CA SER A 48 3.38 -16.64 6.56
C SER A 48 3.43 -16.02 7.96
N LYS A 49 2.31 -16.08 8.71
CA LYS A 49 2.24 -15.61 10.11
C LYS A 49 2.90 -16.59 11.08
N LEU A 50 2.87 -17.89 10.75
CA LEU A 50 3.46 -18.95 11.56
C LEU A 50 4.99 -18.89 11.51
N VAL A 51 5.59 -18.65 10.33
CA VAL A 51 7.05 -18.53 10.17
C VAL A 51 7.64 -17.51 11.15
N GLY A 52 7.01 -16.34 11.32
CA GLY A 52 7.47 -15.32 12.26
C GLY A 52 7.29 -15.64 13.76
N LYS A 53 6.60 -16.74 14.10
CA LYS A 53 6.36 -17.20 15.48
C LYS A 53 7.18 -18.42 15.87
N ILE A 54 7.81 -19.08 14.91
CA ILE A 54 8.65 -20.24 15.17
C ILE A 54 10.04 -19.73 15.53
N ASP A 55 10.59 -20.24 16.63
CA ASP A 55 12.02 -20.08 16.94
C ASP A 55 12.82 -21.03 16.04
N ALA A 56 12.94 -20.65 14.76
CA ALA A 56 13.57 -21.47 13.75
C ALA A 56 15.10 -21.32 13.85
N PRO A 57 15.86 -22.43 13.74
CA PRO A 57 17.32 -22.37 13.60
C PRO A 57 17.74 -21.40 12.49
N GLY A 58 18.84 -20.67 12.71
CA GLY A 58 19.24 -19.54 11.85
C GLY A 58 19.56 -19.90 10.39
N ASP A 59 19.81 -21.17 10.09
CA ASP A 59 19.99 -21.70 8.74
C ASP A 59 18.67 -22.00 8.00
N MET A 60 17.54 -21.99 8.72
CA MET A 60 16.18 -22.18 8.17
C MET A 60 15.44 -20.86 7.90
N VAL A 61 16.02 -19.72 8.27
CA VAL A 61 15.43 -18.39 8.07
C VAL A 61 16.43 -17.44 7.42
N TYR A 62 15.95 -16.60 6.50
CA TYR A 62 16.78 -15.53 5.97
C TYR A 62 17.08 -14.51 7.05
N SER A 63 18.32 -14.00 7.05
CA SER A 63 18.67 -12.86 7.90
C SER A 63 17.80 -11.65 7.57
N ALA A 64 17.38 -10.93 8.61
CA ALA A 64 16.59 -9.71 8.43
C ALA A 64 17.38 -8.71 7.55
N ASN A 65 16.77 -8.28 6.45
CA ASN A 65 17.31 -7.18 5.67
C ASN A 65 17.26 -5.90 6.51
N ARG A 66 18.39 -5.21 6.65
CA ARG A 66 18.51 -3.91 7.33
C ARG A 66 18.90 -2.88 6.28
N PRO A 67 17.93 -2.18 5.67
CA PRO A 67 18.23 -1.16 4.69
C PRO A 67 19.09 -0.07 5.31
N PHE A 68 20.13 0.38 4.61
CA PHE A 68 20.99 1.47 5.07
C PHE A 68 20.59 2.81 4.43
N ILE A 69 21.12 3.90 4.97
CA ILE A 69 20.97 5.25 4.41
C ILE A 69 22.37 5.72 4.00
N GLN A 70 22.50 6.29 2.79
CA GLN A 70 23.74 6.88 2.30
C GLN A 70 24.18 8.02 3.23
N TYR A 71 25.49 8.15 3.45
CA TYR A 71 26.04 9.09 4.43
C TYR A 71 25.68 10.55 4.10
N GLU A 72 25.69 10.88 2.82
CA GLU A 72 25.38 12.20 2.26
C GLU A 72 23.96 12.66 2.60
N LEU A 73 23.02 11.72 2.79
CA LEU A 73 21.63 11.97 3.16
C LEU A 73 21.42 12.12 4.67
N LEU A 74 22.42 11.79 5.49
CA LEU A 74 22.38 11.95 6.94
C LEU A 74 22.92 13.31 7.40
N GLU A 75 23.92 13.85 6.71
CA GLU A 75 24.63 15.06 7.15
C GLU A 75 24.07 16.37 6.57
N HIS A 76 23.45 16.31 5.39
CA HIS A 76 23.00 17.49 4.67
C HIS A 76 21.47 17.61 4.66
N SER A 77 20.96 18.82 4.45
CA SER A 77 19.58 18.92 3.98
C SER A 77 19.46 18.11 2.69
N ILE A 78 18.37 17.38 2.54
CA ILE A 78 18.13 16.60 1.34
C ILE A 78 18.13 17.47 0.07
N PHE A 79 17.77 18.75 0.19
CA PHE A 79 17.89 19.72 -0.90
C PHE A 79 19.34 20.09 -1.22
N ASP A 80 20.21 20.17 -0.22
CA ASP A 80 21.64 20.41 -0.43
C ASP A 80 22.28 19.21 -1.11
N ALA A 81 21.96 17.99 -0.64
CA ALA A 81 22.44 16.75 -1.25
C ALA A 81 22.00 16.63 -2.71
N MET A 82 20.72 16.92 -3.02
CA MET A 82 20.21 16.92 -4.40
C MET A 82 20.83 18.01 -5.28
N ARG A 83 21.29 19.13 -4.69
CA ARG A 83 22.00 20.18 -5.43
C ARG A 83 23.45 19.80 -5.73
N ALA A 84 24.06 18.95 -4.92
CA ALA A 84 25.43 18.49 -5.13
C ALA A 84 25.53 17.42 -6.24
N GLY A 85 24.48 16.62 -6.44
CA GLY A 85 24.40 15.63 -7.52
C GLY A 85 23.13 14.79 -7.47
N ASP A 86 22.94 13.96 -8.51
CA ASP A 86 21.82 13.02 -8.57
C ASP A 86 21.95 11.94 -7.48
N ILE A 87 20.81 11.59 -6.87
CA ILE A 87 20.73 10.60 -5.80
C ILE A 87 19.93 9.41 -6.30
N PHE A 88 20.54 8.23 -6.30
CA PHE A 88 19.90 6.97 -6.63
C PHE A 88 19.65 6.16 -5.37
N LEU A 89 18.45 5.58 -5.23
CA LEU A 89 18.08 4.69 -4.13
C LEU A 89 17.67 3.32 -4.66
N HIS A 90 18.31 2.27 -4.17
CA HIS A 90 18.09 0.89 -4.56
C HIS A 90 17.34 0.12 -3.46
N HIS A 91 16.02 0.06 -3.58
CA HIS A 91 15.20 -0.76 -2.68
C HIS A 91 15.26 -2.25 -3.06
N PRO A 92 15.24 -3.17 -2.09
CA PRO A 92 15.05 -2.96 -0.65
C PRO A 92 16.37 -2.79 0.15
N TYR A 93 17.52 -2.58 -0.51
CA TYR A 93 18.84 -2.49 0.15
C TYR A 93 19.08 -1.14 0.83
N GLU A 94 18.49 -0.08 0.28
CA GLU A 94 18.52 1.26 0.85
C GLU A 94 17.15 1.64 1.41
N SER A 95 17.15 2.42 2.49
CA SER A 95 15.92 2.82 3.17
C SER A 95 15.10 3.77 2.29
N PHE A 96 13.77 3.69 2.43
CA PHE A 96 12.83 4.65 1.84
C PHE A 96 12.71 5.95 2.66
N ASP A 97 13.29 5.99 3.86
CA ASP A 97 13.23 7.15 4.76
C ASP A 97 13.66 8.48 4.13
N PRO A 98 14.70 8.55 3.27
CA PRO A 98 15.07 9.80 2.61
C PRO A 98 13.93 10.41 1.78
N VAL A 99 13.10 9.58 1.14
CA VAL A 99 11.93 10.07 0.37
C VAL A 99 10.89 10.67 1.32
N ILE A 100 10.66 10.05 2.48
CA ILE A 100 9.75 10.58 3.51
C ILE A 100 10.29 11.91 4.04
N GLU A 101 11.60 11.98 4.27
CA GLU A 101 12.30 13.15 4.76
C GLU A 101 12.27 14.32 3.77
N LEU A 102 12.40 14.06 2.46
CA LEU A 102 12.22 15.05 1.39
C LEU A 102 10.86 15.74 1.50
N ILE A 103 9.80 14.95 1.62
CA ILE A 103 8.43 15.47 1.68
C ILE A 103 8.20 16.20 3.00
N ARG A 104 8.79 15.71 4.11
CA ARG A 104 8.74 16.37 5.40
C ARG A 104 9.42 17.74 5.36
N GLN A 105 10.64 17.85 4.83
CA GLN A 105 11.36 19.12 4.70
C GLN A 105 10.59 20.06 3.77
N ALA A 106 10.16 19.56 2.60
CA ALA A 106 9.38 20.33 1.63
C ALA A 106 8.07 20.88 2.21
N SER A 107 7.44 20.17 3.15
CA SER A 107 6.22 20.65 3.79
C SER A 107 6.43 21.90 4.66
N ARG A 108 7.65 22.13 5.17
CA ARG A 108 7.97 23.21 6.12
C ARG A 108 8.83 24.31 5.54
N ASP A 109 9.64 24.01 4.54
CA ASP A 109 10.59 24.97 3.96
C ASP A 109 9.85 26.18 3.35
N PRO A 110 10.13 27.42 3.78
CA PRO A 110 9.51 28.62 3.20
C PRO A 110 9.87 28.84 1.72
N GLN A 111 10.96 28.26 1.21
CA GLN A 111 11.37 28.37 -0.18
C GLN A 111 10.62 27.40 -1.12
N VAL A 112 9.92 26.41 -0.57
CA VAL A 112 9.10 25.49 -1.38
C VAL A 112 7.75 26.12 -1.67
N LEU A 113 7.48 26.36 -2.95
CA LEU A 113 6.24 26.96 -3.45
C LEU A 113 5.13 25.92 -3.70
N ALA A 114 5.50 24.74 -4.19
CA ALA A 114 4.55 23.72 -4.62
C ALA A 114 5.10 22.29 -4.44
N ILE A 115 4.19 21.34 -4.22
CA ILE A 115 4.49 19.90 -4.19
C ILE A 115 3.51 19.19 -5.13
N LYS A 116 4.03 18.48 -6.12
CA LYS A 116 3.23 17.67 -7.04
C LYS A 116 3.62 16.20 -6.91
N MET A 117 2.64 15.32 -6.73
CA MET A 117 2.89 13.90 -6.47
C MET A 117 1.82 13.00 -7.07
N THR A 118 2.20 11.78 -7.44
CA THR A 118 1.27 10.72 -7.82
C THR A 118 1.31 9.63 -6.75
N LEU A 119 0.15 9.23 -6.25
CA LEU A 119 -0.03 8.20 -5.22
C LEU A 119 -0.88 7.07 -5.79
N TYR A 120 -0.27 5.90 -5.94
CA TYR A 120 -0.95 4.72 -6.48
C TYR A 120 -1.55 3.85 -5.36
N ARG A 121 -0.71 3.47 -4.40
CA ARG A 121 -1.06 2.66 -3.23
C ARG A 121 -0.26 3.15 -2.05
N VAL A 122 -0.97 3.55 -1.02
CA VAL A 122 -0.38 4.12 0.19
C VAL A 122 -0.86 3.28 1.37
N SER A 123 -0.07 3.13 2.42
CA SER A 123 -0.55 2.45 3.62
C SER A 123 -1.54 3.34 4.39
N GLY A 124 -2.52 2.76 5.08
CA GLY A 124 -3.52 3.45 5.93
C GLY A 124 -2.97 4.64 6.74
N HIS A 125 -1.76 4.50 7.28
CA HIS A 125 -1.08 5.47 8.14
C HIS A 125 0.20 6.06 7.53
N SER A 126 0.24 6.29 6.21
CA SER A 126 1.45 6.81 5.58
C SER A 126 1.81 8.23 6.07
N PRO A 127 3.07 8.45 6.50
CA PRO A 127 3.53 9.78 6.90
C PRO A 127 3.53 10.78 5.72
N ILE A 128 3.57 10.30 4.47
CA ILE A 128 3.53 11.13 3.26
C ILE A 128 2.26 11.98 3.23
N ILE A 129 1.09 11.37 3.43
CA ILE A 129 -0.20 12.08 3.40
C ILE A 129 -0.22 13.21 4.44
N ARG A 130 0.25 12.91 5.66
CA ARG A 130 0.33 13.90 6.74
C ARG A 130 1.24 15.09 6.39
N TYR A 131 2.36 14.85 5.72
CA TYR A 131 3.26 15.93 5.31
C TYR A 131 2.71 16.73 4.13
N LEU A 132 1.97 16.11 3.20
CA LEU A 132 1.27 16.81 2.13
C LEU A 132 0.14 17.70 2.69
N GLU A 133 -0.65 17.20 3.64
CA GLU A 133 -1.63 18.01 4.38
C GLU A 133 -0.95 19.21 5.05
N LYS A 134 0.18 18.99 5.75
CA LYS A 134 0.92 20.06 6.41
C LYS A 134 1.47 21.09 5.42
N ALA A 135 1.91 20.65 4.25
CA ALA A 135 2.40 21.55 3.20
C ALA A 135 1.28 22.48 2.72
N ALA A 136 0.08 21.92 2.49
CA ALA A 136 -1.08 22.69 2.07
C ALA A 136 -1.53 23.67 3.16
N GLU A 137 -1.56 23.25 4.43
CA GLU A 137 -1.80 24.15 5.58
C GLU A 137 -0.78 25.29 5.68
N ASN A 138 0.47 25.05 5.24
CA ASN A 138 1.53 26.06 5.20
C ASN A 138 1.47 26.93 3.93
N GLY A 139 0.35 26.91 3.19
CA GLY A 139 0.10 27.76 2.03
C GLY A 139 0.83 27.34 0.75
N LYS A 140 1.36 26.11 0.68
CA LYS A 140 2.03 25.59 -0.51
C LYS A 140 1.00 25.04 -1.49
N GLN A 141 1.26 25.19 -2.78
CA GLN A 141 0.41 24.57 -3.80
C GLN A 141 0.65 23.06 -3.82
N VAL A 142 -0.27 22.27 -3.25
CA VAL A 142 -0.18 20.81 -3.25
C VAL A 142 -1.10 20.24 -4.32
N THR A 143 -0.54 19.38 -5.19
CA THR A 143 -1.30 18.66 -6.22
C THR A 143 -1.01 17.18 -6.13
N VAL A 144 -2.04 16.38 -5.95
CA VAL A 144 -1.93 14.93 -5.81
C VAL A 144 -2.80 14.22 -6.83
N LEU A 145 -2.22 13.32 -7.59
CA LEU A 145 -2.93 12.39 -8.46
C LEU A 145 -3.08 11.05 -7.73
N VAL A 146 -4.31 10.61 -7.47
CA VAL A 146 -4.59 9.36 -6.76
C VAL A 146 -5.32 8.39 -7.67
N GLU A 147 -4.79 7.17 -7.79
CA GLU A 147 -5.44 6.10 -8.55
C GLU A 147 -6.45 5.37 -7.67
N LEU A 148 -7.73 5.78 -7.73
CA LEU A 148 -8.78 5.22 -6.88
C LEU A 148 -9.08 3.74 -7.17
N LYS A 149 -8.79 3.24 -8.39
CA LYS A 149 -9.09 1.85 -8.79
C LYS A 149 -7.97 0.86 -8.45
N ALA A 150 -6.99 1.25 -7.62
CA ALA A 150 -5.94 0.34 -7.19
C ALA A 150 -6.54 -0.90 -6.50
N ARG A 151 -6.30 -2.10 -7.07
CA ARG A 151 -6.88 -3.36 -6.59
C ARG A 151 -6.54 -3.56 -5.11
N PHE A 152 -7.56 -3.79 -4.28
CA PHE A 152 -7.48 -4.10 -2.84
C PHE A 152 -7.21 -2.92 -1.87
N ASP A 153 -7.04 -1.67 -2.34
CA ASP A 153 -6.77 -0.50 -1.47
C ASP A 153 -7.74 0.68 -1.68
N GLU A 154 -8.87 0.44 -2.35
CA GLU A 154 -9.83 1.47 -2.79
C GLU A 154 -10.35 2.32 -1.62
N GLU A 155 -10.72 1.69 -0.51
CA GLU A 155 -11.27 2.37 0.67
C GLU A 155 -10.26 3.36 1.27
N ASN A 156 -9.00 2.94 1.36
CA ASN A 156 -7.97 3.80 1.90
C ASN A 156 -7.67 4.97 0.94
N ASN A 157 -7.62 4.71 -0.38
CA ASN A 157 -7.45 5.74 -1.42
C ASN A 157 -8.54 6.81 -1.36
N ILE A 158 -9.79 6.40 -1.17
CA ILE A 158 -10.93 7.32 -1.00
C ILE A 158 -10.77 8.18 0.26
N ASN A 159 -10.33 7.60 1.38
CA ASN A 159 -10.16 8.33 2.63
C ASN A 159 -9.09 9.43 2.52
N TRP A 160 -7.94 9.14 1.89
CA TRP A 160 -6.89 10.16 1.72
C TRP A 160 -7.30 11.25 0.73
N ALA A 161 -7.98 10.88 -0.36
CA ALA A 161 -8.56 11.83 -1.29
C ALA A 161 -9.41 12.87 -0.55
N GLN A 162 -10.32 12.42 0.31
CA GLN A 162 -11.17 13.30 1.13
C GLN A 162 -10.36 14.16 2.12
N LYS A 163 -9.29 13.63 2.69
CA LYS A 163 -8.45 14.39 3.64
C LYS A 163 -7.66 15.50 2.96
N LEU A 164 -7.08 15.21 1.79
CA LEU A 164 -6.30 16.15 1.00
C LEU A 164 -7.20 17.26 0.42
N GLU A 165 -8.37 16.90 -0.10
CA GLU A 165 -9.34 17.85 -0.65
C GLU A 165 -9.81 18.87 0.42
N LYS A 166 -10.02 18.42 1.67
CA LYS A 166 -10.39 19.31 2.80
C LYS A 166 -9.31 20.34 3.17
N ARG A 167 -8.10 20.22 2.64
CA ARG A 167 -6.94 21.06 2.96
C ARG A 167 -6.43 21.84 1.75
N ASP A 168 -7.30 22.09 0.77
CA ASP A 168 -7.00 22.83 -0.47
C ASP A 168 -5.94 22.16 -1.37
N ALA A 169 -5.65 20.87 -1.16
CA ALA A 169 -4.83 20.12 -2.10
C ALA A 169 -5.66 19.76 -3.34
N MET A 170 -5.14 20.08 -4.51
CA MET A 170 -5.79 19.75 -5.78
C MET A 170 -5.66 18.25 -6.05
N LEU A 171 -6.79 17.57 -6.14
CA LEU A 171 -6.86 16.12 -6.32
C LEU A 171 -7.31 15.77 -7.73
N PHE A 172 -6.59 14.85 -8.38
CA PHE A 172 -7.01 14.22 -9.64
C PHE A 172 -7.28 12.73 -9.40
N THR A 173 -8.38 12.23 -9.96
CA THR A 173 -8.88 10.87 -9.70
C THR A 173 -9.18 10.11 -10.99
N ASP A 174 -8.20 9.99 -11.90
CA ASP A 174 -8.18 8.93 -12.94
C ASP A 174 -6.86 9.00 -13.72
N LEU A 175 -6.17 7.87 -13.87
CA LEU A 175 -5.10 7.69 -14.88
C LEU A 175 -5.48 6.75 -16.02
N LEU A 176 -6.69 6.16 -16.00
CA LEU A 176 -7.11 5.14 -16.96
C LEU A 176 -8.45 5.51 -17.60
N GLY A 177 -8.35 6.12 -18.78
CA GLY A 177 -9.35 5.95 -19.85
C GLY A 177 -9.22 4.59 -20.52
#